data_AF-K6U5V0-F1
#
_entry.id   AF-K6U5V0-F1
#
_cell.length_a   1.000
_cell.length_b   1.000
_cell.length_c   1.000
_cell.angle_alpha   90.00
_cell.angle_beta   90.00
_cell.angle_gamma   90.00
#
_symmetry.space_group_name_H-M   'P 1'
#
loop_
_entity.id
_entity.type
_entity.pdbx_description
1 polymer ?
#
loop_
_entity_poly.entity_id
_entity_poly.type
_entity_poly.pdbx_seq_one_letter_code
_entity_poly.pdbx_strand_id
1 'polypeptide(L)'
;MNDEEILEKVKIGLAVDGDYTDDTLKIKTMAVKQYMLNAGVSQSALETDLGIATLTIGVNDIWSLESGEIKFSFAFDMCLMPQLKAISI
;
A
#
# COMPACT_ATOMS: atom_id res chain seq x y z
N MET A 1 -1.62 -13.74 -2.63
CA MET A 1 -1.93 -13.48 -1.21
C MET A 1 -3.39 -13.07 -1.06
N ASN A 2 -4.05 -13.48 0.02
CA ASN A 2 -5.40 -13.02 0.34
C ASN A 2 -5.37 -11.65 1.04
N ASP A 3 -6.53 -11.01 1.21
CA ASP A 3 -6.62 -9.65 1.75
C ASP A 3 -6.29 -9.56 3.25
N GLU A 4 -6.52 -10.63 4.03
CA GLU A 4 -6.14 -10.68 5.46
C GLU A 4 -4.63 -10.78 5.64
N GLU A 5 -3.95 -11.59 4.82
CA GLU A 5 -2.48 -11.69 4.81
C GLU A 5 -1.83 -10.36 4.43
N ILE A 6 -2.40 -9.65 3.47
CA ILE A 6 -1.91 -8.33 3.06
C ILE A 6 -2.11 -7.32 4.20
N LEU A 7 -3.28 -7.31 4.85
CA LEU A 7 -3.56 -6.43 5.97
C LEU A 7 -2.55 -6.64 7.10
N GLU A 8 -2.28 -7.89 7.48
CA GLU A 8 -1.34 -8.21 8.56
C GLU A 8 0.07 -7.71 8.24
N LYS A 9 0.54 -7.90 6.99
CA LYS A 9 1.84 -7.35 6.56
C LYS A 9 1.89 -5.83 6.60
N VAL A 10 0.80 -5.16 6.21
CA VAL A 10 0.71 -3.70 6.28
C VAL A 10 0.73 -3.22 7.73
N LYS A 11 0.00 -3.89 8.65
CA LYS A 11 0.02 -3.57 10.08
C LYS A 11 1.41 -3.65 10.67
N ILE A 12 2.14 -4.73 10.36
CA ILE A 12 3.55 -4.90 10.76
C ILE A 12 4.39 -3.72 10.26
N GLY A 13 4.24 -3.35 8.98
CA GLY A 13 5.00 -2.25 8.37
C GLY A 13 4.65 -0.86 8.93
N LEU A 14 3.44 -0.67 9.45
CA LEU A 14 2.99 0.56 10.12
C LEU A 14 3.25 0.56 11.63
N ALA A 15 3.79 -0.53 12.19
CA ALA A 15 3.91 -0.74 13.63
C ALA A 15 2.56 -0.56 14.38
N VAL A 16 1.46 -0.99 13.76
CA VAL A 16 0.12 -0.99 14.35
C VAL A 16 -0.13 -2.33 15.02
N ASP A 17 -0.50 -2.30 16.29
CA ASP A 17 -0.91 -3.46 17.09
C ASP A 17 -2.41 -3.40 17.41
N GLY A 18 -3.01 -4.56 17.73
CA GLY A 18 -4.44 -4.71 17.96
C GLY A 18 -5.28 -4.67 16.67
N ASP A 19 -6.60 -4.68 16.82
CA ASP A 19 -7.59 -4.83 15.75
C ASP A 19 -8.54 -3.62 15.59
N TYR A 20 -8.45 -2.63 16.49
CA TYR A 20 -9.35 -1.47 16.52
C TYR A 20 -9.40 -0.69 15.20
N THR A 21 -8.28 -0.64 14.47
CA THR A 21 -8.17 0.07 13.20
C THR A 21 -8.28 -0.82 11.96
N ASP A 22 -8.55 -2.12 12.11
CA ASP A 22 -8.48 -3.08 11.01
C ASP A 22 -9.43 -2.74 9.86
N ASP A 23 -10.68 -2.37 10.16
CA ASP A 23 -11.65 -2.01 9.13
C ASP A 23 -11.21 -0.75 8.35
N THR A 24 -10.60 0.21 9.04
CA THR A 24 -10.07 1.43 8.40
C THR A 24 -8.85 1.11 7.54
N LEU A 25 -7.94 0.29 8.05
CA LEU A 25 -6.75 -0.16 7.33
C LEU A 25 -7.10 -1.02 6.13
N LYS A 26 -8.11 -1.89 6.21
CA LYS A 26 -8.61 -2.71 5.09
C LYS A 26 -9.05 -1.82 3.93
N ILE A 27 -9.85 -0.79 4.19
CA ILE A 27 -10.34 0.12 3.15
C ILE A 27 -9.18 0.88 2.49
N LYS A 28 -8.23 1.41 3.29
CA LYS A 28 -7.07 2.14 2.75
C LYS A 28 -6.13 1.21 1.98
N THR A 29 -5.86 0.03 2.51
CA THR A 29 -5.06 -1.02 1.85
C THR A 29 -5.68 -1.42 0.51
N MET A 30 -6.99 -1.63 0.46
CA MET A 30 -7.70 -1.90 -0.78
C MET A 30 -7.57 -0.74 -1.77
N ALA A 31 -7.72 0.51 -1.33
CA ALA A 31 -7.60 1.67 -2.20
C ALA A 31 -6.21 1.78 -2.83
N VAL A 32 -5.14 1.63 -2.04
CA VAL A 32 -3.76 1.71 -2.55
C VAL A 32 -3.42 0.50 -3.42
N LYS A 33 -3.83 -0.71 -3.03
CA LYS A 33 -3.67 -1.93 -3.86
C LYS A 33 -4.30 -1.74 -5.23
N GLN A 34 -5.54 -1.26 -5.29
CA GLN A 34 -6.22 -1.01 -6.55
C GLN A 34 -5.59 0.13 -7.35
N TYR A 35 -5.11 1.19 -6.69
CA TYR A 35 -4.33 2.24 -7.36
C TYR A 35 -3.08 1.67 -8.02
N MET A 36 -2.30 0.86 -7.31
CA MET A 36 -1.08 0.24 -7.85
C MET A 36 -1.37 -0.63 -9.06
N LEU A 37 -2.37 -1.51 -8.97
CA LEU A 37 -2.79 -2.40 -10.07
C LEU A 37 -3.24 -1.59 -11.30
N ASN A 38 -4.11 -0.61 -11.09
CA ASN A 38 -4.61 0.26 -12.17
C ASN A 38 -3.52 1.15 -12.77
N ALA A 39 -2.46 1.44 -12.02
CA ALA A 39 -1.30 2.20 -12.48
C ALA A 39 -0.31 1.34 -13.30
N GLY A 40 -0.59 0.04 -13.50
CA GLY A 40 0.20 -0.87 -14.33
C GLY A 40 1.12 -1.80 -13.56
N VAL A 41 0.96 -1.92 -12.23
CA VAL A 41 1.67 -2.94 -11.44
C VAL A 41 0.98 -4.29 -11.62
N SER A 42 1.72 -5.36 -11.91
CA SER A 42 1.16 -6.70 -12.02
C SER A 42 0.84 -7.29 -10.63
N GLN A 43 -0.12 -8.21 -10.57
CA GLN A 43 -0.45 -8.91 -9.32
C GLN A 43 0.78 -9.64 -8.74
N SER A 44 1.61 -10.23 -9.59
CA SER A 44 2.84 -10.92 -9.17
C SER A 44 3.86 -9.95 -8.58
N ALA A 45 4.03 -8.76 -9.16
CA ALA A 45 4.93 -7.74 -8.64
C ALA A 45 4.43 -7.16 -7.30
N LEU A 46 3.12 -6.95 -7.14
CA LEU A 46 2.51 -6.48 -5.89
C LEU A 46 2.72 -7.45 -4.72
N GLU A 47 2.78 -8.75 -5.00
CA GLU A 47 2.96 -9.79 -3.98
C GLU A 47 4.43 -10.03 -3.57
N THR A 48 5.38 -9.30 -4.16
CA THR A 48 6.79 -9.31 -3.73
C THR A 48 7.00 -8.48 -2.46
N ASP A 49 8.15 -8.65 -1.80
CA ASP A 49 8.51 -7.83 -0.64
C ASP A 49 8.55 -6.32 -0.97
N LEU A 50 9.02 -5.95 -2.17
CA LEU A 50 8.97 -4.57 -2.67
C LEU A 50 7.53 -4.09 -2.88
N GLY A 51 6.67 -4.95 -3.42
CA GLY A 51 5.25 -4.70 -3.58
C GLY A 51 4.55 -4.40 -2.27
N ILE A 52 4.75 -5.25 -1.26
CA ILE A 52 4.21 -5.06 0.09
C ILE A 52 4.79 -3.79 0.73
N ALA A 53 6.10 -3.55 0.64
CA ALA A 53 6.70 -2.33 1.19
C ALA A 53 6.09 -1.07 0.57
N THR A 54 5.90 -1.07 -0.76
CA THR A 54 5.32 0.06 -1.49
C THR A 54 3.86 0.28 -1.12
N LEU A 55 3.09 -0.80 -1.00
CA LEU A 55 1.72 -0.76 -0.52
C LEU A 55 1.65 -0.13 0.88
N THR A 56 2.50 -0.58 1.81
CA THR A 56 2.56 -0.02 3.18
C THR A 56 2.86 1.47 3.17
N ILE A 57 3.83 1.94 2.37
CA ILE A 57 4.14 3.38 2.27
C ILE A 57 2.94 4.15 1.70
N GLY A 58 2.29 3.65 0.66
CA GLY A 58 1.09 4.31 0.12
C GLY A 58 -0.07 4.34 1.13
N VAL A 59 -0.25 3.30 1.94
CA VAL A 59 -1.26 3.28 3.01
C VAL A 59 -0.90 4.29 4.10
N ASN A 60 0.37 4.39 4.48
CA ASN A 60 0.85 5.39 5.43
C ASN A 60 0.56 6.82 4.93
N ASP A 61 0.83 7.09 3.65
CA ASP A 61 0.62 8.40 3.03
C ASP A 61 -0.86 8.85 3.10
N ILE A 62 -1.79 7.90 2.99
CA ILE A 62 -3.23 8.17 3.08
C ILE A 62 -3.82 7.82 4.45
N TRP A 63 -3.01 7.51 5.45
CA TRP A 63 -3.48 7.13 6.79
C TRP A 63 -4.23 8.27 7.46
N SER A 64 -3.72 9.50 7.30
CA SER A 64 -4.36 10.72 7.82
C SER A 64 -5.82 10.86 7.36
N LEU A 65 -6.64 11.43 8.24
CA LEU A 65 -8.06 11.75 7.99
C LEU A 65 -8.26 13.24 7.68
N GLU A 66 -7.18 14.01 7.57
CA GLU A 66 -7.23 15.44 7.30
C GLU A 66 -7.58 15.70 5.83
N SER A 67 -8.77 16.25 5.61
CA SER A 67 -9.27 16.55 4.26
C SER A 67 -8.41 17.63 3.59
N GLY A 68 -8.08 17.41 2.32
CA GLY A 68 -7.35 18.38 1.49
C GLY A 68 -5.82 18.30 1.56
N GLU A 69 -5.26 17.54 2.50
CA GLU A 69 -3.80 17.41 2.65
C GLU A 69 -3.25 16.02 2.27
N ILE A 70 -4.13 15.05 2.02
CA ILE A 70 -3.75 13.70 1.62
C ILE A 70 -3.06 13.73 0.25
N LYS A 71 -1.80 13.26 0.22
CA LYS A 71 -0.99 13.15 -0.99
C LYS A 71 -0.02 11.98 -0.85
N PHE A 72 0.27 11.32 -1.96
CA PHE A 72 1.37 10.37 -1.99
C PHE A 72 2.71 11.09 -1.85
N SER A 73 3.61 10.46 -1.11
CA SER A 73 4.95 10.94 -0.87
C SER A 73 5.82 10.77 -2.11
N PHE A 74 6.92 11.53 -2.18
CA PHE A 74 7.93 11.33 -3.22
C PHE A 74 8.49 9.90 -3.21
N ALA A 75 8.62 9.30 -2.02
CA ALA A 75 9.07 7.92 -1.88
C ALA A 75 8.12 6.93 -2.58
N PHE A 76 6.81 7.11 -2.42
CA PHE A 76 5.83 6.27 -3.11
C PHE A 76 5.82 6.50 -4.62
N ASP A 77 5.57 7.73 -5.07
CA ASP A 77 5.30 8.02 -6.49
C ASP A 77 6.55 8.00 -7.37
N MET A 78 7.67 8.53 -6.88
CA MET A 78 8.87 8.75 -7.70
C MET A 78 9.97 7.71 -7.47
N CYS A 79 9.95 7.00 -6.34
CA CYS A 79 10.96 5.98 -6.05
C CYS A 79 10.40 4.56 -6.21
N LEU A 80 9.35 4.22 -5.45
CA LEU A 80 8.90 2.84 -5.31
C LEU A 80 8.01 2.37 -6.47
N MET A 81 7.00 3.18 -6.83
CA MET A 81 6.09 2.87 -7.92
C MET A 81 6.82 2.62 -9.26
N PRO A 82 7.79 3.44 -9.69
CA PRO A 82 8.53 3.19 -10.93
C PRO A 82 9.33 1.88 -10.90
N GLN A 83 9.95 1.55 -9.76
CA GLN A 83 10.68 0.28 -9.59
C GLN A 83 9.74 -0.92 -9.71
N LEU A 84 8.55 -0.85 -9.12
CA LEU A 84 7.54 -1.89 -9.23
C LEU A 84 6.99 -2.06 -10.65
N LYS A 85 6.74 -0.95 -11.35
CA LYS A 85 6.30 -1.02 -12.75
C LYS A 85 7.37 -1.62 -13.65
N ALA A 86 8.65 -1.36 -13.39
CA ALA A 86 9.74 -1.92 -14.18
C ALA A 86 9.84 -3.46 -14.13
N ILE A 87 9.36 -4.08 -13.05
CA ILE A 87 9.32 -5.55 -12.87
C ILE A 87 7.94 -6.15 -13.18
N SER A 88 6.96 -5.32 -13.55
CA SER A 88 5.61 -5.73 -13.94
C SER A 88 5.61 -6.07 -15.44
N ILE A 89 5.98 -7.30 -15.76
CA ILE A 89 6.04 -7.86 -17.14
C ILE A 89 4.83 -8.77 -17.36
#